data_AF-A0A352TB48-F1
#
_entry.id   AF-A0A352TB48-F1
#
_cell.length_a   1.000
_cell.length_b   1.000
_cell.length_c   1.000
_cell.angle_alpha   90.00
_cell.angle_beta   90.00
_cell.angle_gamma   90.00
#
_symmetry.space_group_name_H-M   'P 1'
#
loop_
_entity.id
_entity.type
_entity.pdbx_description
1 polymer ?
#
loop_
_entity_poly.entity_id
_entity_poly.type
_entity_poly.pdbx_seq_one_letter_code
_entity_poly.pdbx_strand_id
1 'polypeptide(L)'
;MDELNTDISSTIKDLTQSLVVQGENSQQLLHYLFIVLGILGVILLVVIIVLAIQTILNFRSQKQQREQFTQTIQMVKEMQEHMSRPMPTLGGSDALSLPGMTLTQEEMQKLAYDCEELGAKIDKHTDRPNNSKKVSELVFKVCTALGLDHETAMLYFCTAMVYDAGFLSVPADVFRVDILSAEERKTMKEHVSQAEAYLHFVPKQCLPLFIDAATKHHENMNGTGYPYGLKGDSIPHVARVIHSAESFVSLTSKRLYHRIRDTQSAIAELKRQPGIYDGEVTDALEKVV
;
A
#
# COMPACT_ATOMS: atom_id res chain seq x y z
N MET A 1 -2.72 87.14 -44.85
CA MET A 1 -1.87 86.67 -43.73
C MET A 1 -2.70 85.99 -42.64
N ASP A 2 -3.97 86.37 -42.41
CA ASP A 2 -4.80 85.80 -41.35
C ASP A 2 -5.28 84.34 -41.58
N GLU A 3 -5.61 83.93 -42.81
CA GLU A 3 -6.02 82.54 -43.10
C GLU A 3 -4.91 81.52 -42.82
N LEU A 4 -3.68 81.81 -43.26
CA LEU A 4 -2.53 80.92 -43.05
C LEU A 4 -2.19 80.76 -41.56
N ASN A 5 -2.38 81.81 -40.77
CA ASN A 5 -2.11 81.78 -39.33
C ASN A 5 -3.19 81.00 -38.55
N THR A 6 -4.41 80.98 -39.08
CA THR A 6 -5.54 80.24 -38.49
C THR A 6 -5.40 78.73 -38.75
N ASP A 7 -4.97 78.35 -39.95
CA ASP A 7 -4.82 76.95 -40.38
C ASP A 7 -3.62 76.22 -39.75
N ILE A 8 -2.53 76.96 -39.49
CA ILE A 8 -1.39 76.45 -38.71
C ILE A 8 -1.80 76.24 -37.24
N SER A 9 -2.62 77.13 -36.69
CA SER A 9 -3.09 77.04 -35.30
C SER A 9 -4.03 75.85 -35.07
N SER A 10 -4.96 75.58 -35.99
CA SER A 10 -5.83 74.40 -35.93
C SER A 10 -5.04 73.10 -36.04
N THR A 11 -4.08 73.03 -36.97
CA THR A 11 -3.24 71.84 -37.17
C THR A 11 -2.39 71.53 -35.93
N ILE A 12 -1.79 72.55 -35.29
CA ILE A 12 -1.03 72.38 -34.04
C ILE A 12 -1.96 71.90 -32.91
N LYS A 13 -3.18 72.42 -32.84
CA LYS A 13 -4.16 72.03 -31.82
C LYS A 13 -4.58 70.56 -31.98
N ASP A 14 -4.85 70.11 -33.20
CA ASP A 14 -5.21 68.72 -33.51
C ASP A 14 -4.05 67.76 -33.23
N LEU A 15 -2.81 68.14 -33.59
CA LEU A 15 -1.62 67.34 -33.29
C LEU A 15 -1.40 67.23 -31.77
N THR A 16 -1.58 68.33 -31.04
CA THR A 16 -1.49 68.36 -29.57
C THR A 16 -2.56 67.47 -28.95
N GLN A 17 -3.79 67.53 -29.46
CA GLN A 17 -4.90 66.73 -28.95
C GLN A 17 -4.70 65.24 -29.24
N SER A 18 -4.16 64.87 -30.41
CA SER A 18 -3.81 63.49 -30.75
C SER A 18 -2.68 62.94 -29.87
N LEU A 19 -1.64 63.73 -29.59
CA LEU A 19 -0.55 63.35 -28.69
C LEU A 19 -1.02 63.18 -27.24
N VAL A 20 -1.95 64.04 -26.77
CA VAL A 20 -2.56 63.90 -25.44
C VAL A 20 -3.37 62.61 -25.33
N VAL A 21 -4.23 62.30 -26.32
CA VAL A 21 -5.02 61.05 -26.33
C VAL A 21 -4.13 59.81 -26.43
N GLN A 22 -3.03 59.87 -27.20
CA GLN A 22 -2.07 58.78 -27.30
C GLN A 22 -1.29 58.56 -25.98
N GLY A 23 -0.97 59.66 -25.26
CA GLY A 23 -0.41 59.62 -23.92
C GLY A 23 -1.38 59.02 -22.89
N GLU A 24 -2.66 59.40 -22.94
CA GLU A 24 -3.71 58.87 -22.06
C GLU A 24 -3.96 57.38 -22.29
N ASN A 25 -4.04 56.92 -23.55
CA ASN A 25 -4.17 55.49 -23.89
C ASN A 25 -2.97 54.66 -23.41
N SER A 26 -1.75 55.22 -23.50
CA SER A 26 -0.54 54.56 -23.01
C SER A 26 -0.53 54.42 -21.48
N GLN A 27 -1.02 55.44 -20.77
CA GLN A 27 -1.19 55.36 -19.31
C GLN A 27 -2.26 54.36 -18.89
N GLN A 28 -3.38 54.28 -19.62
CA GLN A 28 -4.42 53.28 -19.38
C GLN A 28 -3.90 51.86 -19.62
N LEU A 29 -3.16 51.61 -20.70
CA LEU A 29 -2.53 50.31 -20.97
C LEU A 29 -1.56 49.90 -19.87
N LEU A 30 -0.72 50.82 -19.40
CA LEU A 30 0.16 50.58 -18.25
C LEU A 30 -0.65 50.25 -16.98
N HIS A 31 -1.74 50.99 -16.72
CA HIS A 31 -2.61 50.73 -15.58
C HIS A 31 -3.26 49.33 -15.64
N TYR A 32 -3.78 48.92 -16.80
CA TYR A 32 -4.32 47.57 -17.00
C TYR A 32 -3.25 46.49 -16.83
N LEU A 33 -2.03 46.72 -17.32
CA LEU A 33 -0.92 45.79 -17.14
C LEU A 33 -0.57 45.59 -15.65
N PHE A 34 -0.55 46.65 -14.86
CA PHE A 34 -0.36 46.55 -13.40
C PHE A 34 -1.49 45.79 -12.71
N ILE A 35 -2.75 45.99 -13.11
CA ILE A 35 -3.89 45.24 -12.56
C ILE A 35 -3.76 43.75 -12.89
N VAL A 36 -3.45 43.40 -14.14
CA VAL A 36 -3.29 42.00 -14.57
C VAL A 36 -2.12 41.33 -13.85
N LEU A 37 -0.97 42.02 -13.72
CA LEU A 37 0.17 41.52 -12.95
C LEU A 37 -0.17 41.33 -11.47
N GLY A 38 -0.96 42.24 -10.89
CA GLY A 38 -1.47 42.11 -9.53
C GLY A 38 -2.33 40.87 -9.36
N ILE A 39 -3.28 40.63 -10.27
CA ILE A 39 -4.15 39.45 -10.24
C ILE A 39 -3.33 38.16 -10.40
N LEU A 40 -2.39 38.12 -11.35
CA LEU A 40 -1.51 36.96 -11.55
C LEU A 40 -0.64 36.70 -10.32
N GLY A 41 -0.14 37.74 -9.66
CA GLY A 41 0.61 37.64 -8.41
C GLY A 41 -0.22 37.03 -7.28
N VAL A 42 -1.49 37.44 -7.14
CA VAL A 42 -2.42 36.87 -6.15
C VAL A 42 -2.72 35.40 -6.45
N ILE A 43 -2.97 35.05 -7.71
CA ILE A 43 -3.21 33.65 -8.11
C ILE A 43 -1.98 32.79 -7.80
N LEU A 44 -0.78 33.25 -8.15
CA LEU A 44 0.47 32.55 -7.88
C LEU A 44 0.66 32.35 -6.36
N LEU A 45 0.40 33.37 -5.56
CA LEU A 45 0.47 33.30 -4.10
C LEU A 45 -0.49 32.23 -3.55
N VAL A 46 -1.73 32.19 -4.02
CA VAL A 46 -2.73 31.19 -3.60
C VAL A 46 -2.27 29.78 -3.96
N VAL A 47 -1.74 29.56 -5.17
CA VAL A 47 -1.20 28.25 -5.59
C VAL A 47 -0.05 27.83 -4.69
N ILE A 48 0.89 28.72 -4.39
CA ILE A 48 2.01 28.44 -3.48
C ILE A 48 1.49 28.07 -2.08
N ILE A 49 0.50 28.79 -1.55
CA ILE A 49 -0.12 28.49 -0.26
C ILE A 49 -0.77 27.11 -0.27
N VAL A 50 -1.52 26.75 -1.32
CA VAL A 50 -2.16 25.43 -1.43
C VAL A 50 -1.12 24.31 -1.48
N LEU A 51 -0.05 24.47 -2.25
CA LEU A 51 1.05 23.50 -2.31
C LEU A 51 1.78 23.39 -0.96
N ALA A 52 2.00 24.51 -0.27
CA ALA A 52 2.57 24.53 1.08
C ALA A 52 1.66 23.81 2.08
N ILE A 53 0.34 24.01 2.01
CA ILE A 53 -0.62 23.31 2.87
C ILE A 53 -0.60 21.80 2.57
N GLN A 54 -0.63 21.38 1.29
CA GLN A 54 -0.58 19.97 0.90
C GLN A 54 0.70 19.29 1.39
N THR A 55 1.85 19.94 1.24
CA THR A 55 3.14 19.41 1.72
C THR A 55 3.18 19.32 3.25
N ILE A 56 2.67 20.32 3.97
CA ILE A 56 2.57 20.29 5.44
C ILE A 56 1.63 19.17 5.92
N LEU A 57 0.47 18.98 5.26
CA LEU A 57 -0.47 17.93 5.61
C LEU A 57 0.11 16.54 5.35
N ASN A 58 0.77 16.34 4.20
CA ASN A 58 1.48 15.08 3.90
C ASN A 58 2.61 14.81 4.90
N PHE A 59 3.39 15.84 5.25
CA PHE A 59 4.47 15.72 6.22
C PHE A 59 3.95 15.40 7.63
N ARG A 60 2.84 16.01 8.05
CA ARG A 60 2.17 15.69 9.32
C ARG A 60 1.63 14.26 9.33
N SER A 61 1.00 13.83 8.25
CA SER A 61 0.50 12.45 8.09
C SER A 61 1.67 11.44 8.19
N GLN A 62 2.76 11.67 7.45
CA GLN A 62 3.95 10.83 7.52
C GLN A 62 4.63 10.85 8.89
N LYS A 63 4.70 12.02 9.55
CA LYS A 63 5.24 12.14 10.91
C LYS A 63 4.39 11.35 11.90
N GLN A 64 3.08 11.47 11.83
CA GLN A 64 2.15 10.74 12.70
C GLN A 64 2.22 9.23 12.45
N GLN A 65 2.36 8.79 11.20
CA GLN A 65 2.60 7.38 10.86
C GLN A 65 3.95 6.88 11.36
N ARG A 66 5.02 7.68 11.25
CA ARG A 66 6.35 7.36 11.80
C ARG A 66 6.35 7.29 13.32
N GLU A 67 5.64 8.19 13.99
CA GLU A 67 5.48 8.17 15.44
C GLU A 67 4.70 6.94 15.89
N GLN A 68 3.60 6.59 15.21
CA GLN A 68 2.85 5.35 15.47
C GLN A 68 3.67 4.10 15.21
N PHE A 69 4.46 4.07 14.14
CA PHE A 69 5.39 2.99 13.84
C PHE A 69 6.47 2.87 14.92
N THR A 70 7.07 3.99 15.34
CA THR A 70 8.10 4.02 16.38
C THR A 70 7.53 3.60 17.73
N GLN A 71 6.31 4.03 18.08
CA GLN A 71 5.60 3.59 19.28
C GLN A 71 5.25 2.10 19.22
N THR A 72 4.86 1.58 18.06
CA THR A 72 4.62 0.15 17.87
C THR A 72 5.92 -0.64 18.08
N ILE A 73 7.03 -0.20 17.49
CA ILE A 73 8.35 -0.81 17.67
C ILE A 73 8.81 -0.71 19.13
N GLN A 74 8.59 0.42 19.79
CA GLN A 74 8.96 0.63 21.19
C GLN A 74 8.08 -0.19 22.15
N MET A 75 6.77 -0.27 21.91
CA MET A 75 5.85 -1.13 22.66
C MET A 75 6.20 -2.60 22.47
N VAL A 76 6.58 -3.01 21.25
CA VAL A 76 7.08 -4.37 20.99
C VAL A 76 8.40 -4.63 21.71
N LYS A 77 9.31 -3.64 21.76
CA LYS A 77 10.56 -3.74 22.52
C LYS A 77 10.32 -3.84 24.03
N GLU A 78 9.41 -3.05 24.57
CA GLU A 78 8.99 -3.12 25.99
C GLU A 78 8.27 -4.43 26.30
N MET A 79 7.45 -4.93 25.37
CA MET A 79 6.81 -6.23 25.46
C MET A 79 7.87 -7.35 25.44
N GLN A 80 8.90 -7.24 24.60
CA GLN A 80 10.03 -8.15 24.53
C GLN A 80 10.88 -8.15 25.81
N GLU A 81 11.11 -6.98 26.42
CA GLU A 81 11.74 -6.87 27.74
C GLU A 81 10.89 -7.53 28.84
N HIS A 82 9.56 -7.39 28.79
CA HIS A 82 8.64 -8.07 29.72
C HIS A 82 8.47 -9.57 29.46
N MET A 83 8.68 -10.04 28.22
CA MET A 83 8.64 -11.44 27.82
C MET A 83 9.97 -12.19 28.08
N SER A 84 10.98 -11.52 28.64
CA SER A 84 12.25 -12.11 29.09
C SER A 84 12.12 -13.10 30.26
N ARG A 85 10.89 -13.42 30.70
CA ARG A 85 10.65 -14.57 31.58
C ARG A 85 10.56 -15.82 30.71
N PRO A 86 11.45 -16.82 30.90
CA PRO A 86 11.48 -17.99 30.04
C PRO A 86 10.16 -18.75 30.14
N MET A 87 9.39 -18.77 29.05
CA MET A 87 8.32 -19.73 28.83
C MET A 87 8.94 -21.11 28.57
N PRO A 88 8.32 -22.21 29.06
CA PRO A 88 8.84 -23.54 28.84
C PRO A 88 8.75 -23.85 27.34
N THR A 89 9.90 -24.16 26.76
CA THR A 89 10.07 -24.58 25.38
C THR A 89 9.26 -25.85 25.10
N LEU A 90 8.20 -25.73 24.30
CA LEU A 90 7.66 -26.87 23.56
C LEU A 90 8.53 -27.08 22.33
N GLY A 91 9.07 -28.29 22.23
CA GLY A 91 10.14 -28.67 21.31
C GLY A 91 9.77 -28.53 19.83
N GLY A 92 10.77 -28.14 19.06
CA GLY A 92 10.72 -27.90 17.62
C GLY A 92 11.85 -26.95 17.23
N SER A 93 13.09 -27.36 17.49
CA SER A 93 14.31 -26.64 17.14
C SER A 93 14.43 -26.50 15.63
N ASP A 94 14.24 -25.28 15.13
CA ASP A 94 15.30 -24.44 14.57
C ASP A 94 14.71 -23.05 14.40
N ALA A 95 15.34 -22.02 14.99
CA ALA A 95 15.03 -20.66 14.62
C ALA A 95 15.26 -20.58 13.10
N LEU A 96 14.18 -20.45 12.33
CA LEU A 96 14.18 -20.51 10.88
C LEU A 96 14.77 -19.21 10.31
N SER A 97 16.00 -18.88 10.70
CA SER A 97 16.77 -17.77 10.13
C SER A 97 17.12 -18.17 8.70
N LEU A 98 16.50 -17.51 7.72
CA LEU A 98 16.73 -17.78 6.30
C LEU A 98 18.17 -17.37 5.91
N PRO A 99 19.12 -18.30 5.76
CA PRO A 99 20.52 -17.94 5.56
C PRO A 99 20.69 -17.31 4.17
N GLY A 100 21.25 -16.11 4.10
CA GLY A 100 21.54 -15.41 2.83
C GLY A 100 20.48 -14.42 2.34
N MET A 101 19.43 -14.15 3.13
CA MET A 101 18.42 -13.10 2.85
C MET A 101 18.64 -11.81 3.67
N THR A 102 19.85 -11.57 4.18
CA THR A 102 20.14 -10.37 4.96
C THR A 102 20.07 -9.13 4.08
N LEU A 103 19.14 -8.24 4.38
CA LEU A 103 19.03 -6.91 3.79
C LEU A 103 19.58 -5.89 4.78
N THR A 104 20.22 -4.84 4.27
CA THR A 104 20.49 -3.66 5.09
C THR A 104 19.18 -3.02 5.54
N GLN A 105 19.23 -2.22 6.61
CA GLN A 105 18.05 -1.51 7.10
C GLN A 105 17.42 -0.61 6.02
N GLU A 106 18.23 0.01 5.17
CA GLU A 106 17.77 0.86 4.07
C GLU A 106 17.10 0.04 2.96
N GLU A 107 17.69 -1.10 2.56
CA GLU A 107 17.08 -2.01 1.59
C GLU A 107 15.75 -2.57 2.09
N MET A 108 15.66 -2.93 3.38
CA MET A 108 14.42 -3.39 4.00
C MET A 108 13.35 -2.30 3.98
N GLN A 109 13.70 -1.06 4.34
CA GLN A 109 12.78 0.07 4.30
C GLN A 109 12.28 0.34 2.88
N LYS A 110 13.16 0.29 1.88
CA LYS A 110 12.79 0.46 0.49
C LYS A 110 11.87 -0.67 0.03
N LEU A 111 12.20 -1.92 0.34
CA LEU A 111 11.38 -3.08 0.00
C LEU A 111 9.98 -2.96 0.60
N ALA A 112 9.88 -2.60 1.88
CA ALA A 112 8.60 -2.40 2.56
C ALA A 112 7.76 -1.30 1.90
N TYR A 113 8.38 -0.17 1.53
CA TYR A 113 7.72 0.92 0.82
C TYR A 113 7.17 0.46 -0.54
N ASP A 114 8.00 -0.20 -1.36
CA ASP A 114 7.59 -0.69 -2.68
C ASP A 114 6.47 -1.74 -2.56
N CYS A 115 6.53 -2.60 -1.54
CA CYS A 115 5.50 -3.58 -1.24
C CYS A 115 4.18 -2.91 -0.82
N GLU A 116 4.22 -1.88 0.04
CA GLU A 116 3.03 -1.13 0.45
C GLU A 116 2.37 -0.43 -0.74
N GLU A 117 3.17 0.16 -1.64
CA GLU A 117 2.65 0.80 -2.86
C GLU A 117 1.95 -0.21 -3.77
N LEU A 118 2.54 -1.39 -3.98
CA LEU A 118 1.94 -2.45 -4.78
C LEU A 118 0.70 -3.06 -4.09
N GLY A 119 0.76 -3.30 -2.79
CA GLY A 119 -0.37 -3.77 -1.98
C GLY A 119 -1.59 -2.83 -2.09
N ALA A 120 -1.36 -1.52 -2.01
CA ALA A 120 -2.42 -0.53 -2.20
C ALA A 120 -3.05 -0.58 -3.62
N LYS A 121 -2.24 -0.85 -4.65
CA LYS A 121 -2.72 -1.05 -6.03
C LYS A 121 -3.57 -2.32 -6.14
N ILE A 122 -3.14 -3.43 -5.54
CA ILE A 122 -3.87 -4.72 -5.51
C ILE A 122 -5.22 -4.53 -4.80
N ASP A 123 -5.22 -3.92 -3.60
CA ASP A 123 -6.43 -3.69 -2.81
C ASP A 123 -7.46 -2.84 -3.57
N LYS A 124 -7.00 -1.80 -4.28
CA LYS A 124 -7.85 -0.96 -5.12
C LYS A 124 -8.43 -1.73 -6.31
N HIS A 125 -7.61 -2.57 -6.95
CA HIS A 125 -8.02 -3.36 -8.12
C HIS A 125 -9.04 -4.45 -7.77
N THR A 126 -8.87 -5.07 -6.60
CA THR A 126 -9.72 -6.17 -6.10
C THR A 126 -10.93 -5.71 -5.29
N ASP A 127 -11.07 -4.39 -5.06
CA ASP A 127 -12.10 -3.81 -4.19
C ASP A 127 -12.06 -4.41 -2.76
N ARG A 128 -10.83 -4.56 -2.22
CA ARG A 128 -10.54 -5.07 -0.87
C ARG A 128 -9.74 -4.02 -0.08
N PRO A 129 -10.40 -2.98 0.46
CA PRO A 129 -9.68 -1.88 1.10
C PRO A 129 -8.88 -2.32 2.33
N ASN A 130 -7.58 -1.98 2.32
CA ASN A 130 -6.59 -2.29 3.36
C ASN A 130 -6.41 -3.79 3.63
N ASN A 131 -6.78 -4.67 2.69
CA ASN A 131 -6.63 -6.10 2.88
C ASN A 131 -5.15 -6.51 2.95
N SER A 132 -4.35 -6.06 1.99
CA SER A 132 -2.90 -6.36 1.95
C SER A 132 -2.22 -5.94 3.26
N LYS A 133 -2.58 -4.77 3.79
CA LYS A 133 -2.07 -4.29 5.09
C LYS A 133 -2.54 -5.14 6.27
N LYS A 134 -3.82 -5.51 6.32
CA LYS A 134 -4.36 -6.34 7.42
C LYS A 134 -3.71 -7.72 7.46
N VAL A 135 -3.55 -8.36 6.30
CA VAL A 135 -2.92 -9.68 6.19
C VAL A 135 -1.46 -9.59 6.60
N SER A 136 -0.70 -8.63 6.05
CA SER A 136 0.72 -8.47 6.39
C SER A 136 0.97 -8.17 7.88
N GLU A 137 0.20 -7.28 8.50
CA GLU A 137 0.29 -7.01 9.95
C GLU A 137 0.03 -8.26 10.78
N LEU A 138 -0.96 -9.07 10.37
CA LEU A 138 -1.29 -10.31 11.06
C LEU A 138 -0.19 -11.36 10.89
N VAL A 139 0.35 -11.51 9.68
CA VAL A 139 1.49 -12.39 9.38
C VAL A 139 2.70 -12.03 10.25
N PHE A 140 3.03 -10.74 10.38
CA PHE A 140 4.12 -10.29 11.24
C PHE A 140 3.94 -10.71 12.71
N LYS A 141 2.73 -10.50 13.25
CA LYS A 141 2.39 -10.89 14.63
C LYS A 141 2.49 -12.39 14.83
N VAL A 142 1.96 -13.18 13.90
CA VAL A 142 2.03 -14.65 13.93
C VAL A 142 3.48 -15.12 13.90
N CYS A 143 4.31 -14.59 13.00
CA CYS A 143 5.73 -14.93 12.92
C CYS A 143 6.45 -14.63 14.23
N THR A 144 6.18 -13.47 14.82
CA THR A 144 6.76 -13.08 16.12
C THR A 144 6.34 -14.05 17.23
N ALA A 145 5.05 -14.45 17.26
CA ALA A 145 4.54 -15.43 18.23
C ALA A 145 5.10 -16.84 18.04
N LEU A 146 5.49 -17.20 16.81
CA LEU A 146 6.20 -18.43 16.46
C LEU A 146 7.71 -18.36 16.78
N GLY A 147 8.22 -17.23 17.24
CA GLY A 147 9.63 -17.06 17.62
C GLY A 147 10.57 -16.79 16.46
N LEU A 148 10.06 -16.40 15.29
CA LEU A 148 10.91 -15.92 14.19
C LEU A 148 11.58 -14.61 14.59
N ASP A 149 12.82 -14.42 14.15
CA ASP A 149 13.53 -13.17 14.35
C ASP A 149 12.85 -12.01 13.61
N HIS A 150 13.13 -10.79 14.05
CA HIS A 150 12.47 -9.58 13.53
C HIS A 150 12.70 -9.38 12.02
N GLU A 151 13.90 -9.70 11.51
CA GLU A 151 14.21 -9.52 10.09
C GLU A 151 13.41 -10.49 9.22
N THR A 152 13.35 -11.76 9.64
CA THR A 152 12.54 -12.78 8.98
C THR A 152 11.04 -12.44 9.05
N ALA A 153 10.55 -12.01 10.21
CA ALA A 153 9.15 -11.57 10.36
C ALA A 153 8.83 -10.36 9.46
N MET A 154 9.76 -9.42 9.30
CA MET A 154 9.60 -8.28 8.40
C MET A 154 9.62 -8.69 6.91
N LEU A 155 10.44 -9.68 6.52
CA LEU A 155 10.36 -10.25 5.17
C LEU A 155 9.00 -10.92 4.92
N TYR A 156 8.47 -11.64 5.91
CA TYR A 156 7.14 -12.25 5.83
C TYR A 156 6.04 -11.19 5.75
N PHE A 157 6.18 -10.07 6.47
CA PHE A 157 5.31 -8.90 6.32
C PHE A 157 5.33 -8.36 4.88
N CYS A 158 6.51 -8.11 4.32
CA CYS A 158 6.66 -7.57 2.96
C CYS A 158 6.10 -8.52 1.89
N THR A 159 6.37 -9.82 2.00
CA THR A 159 5.80 -10.84 1.09
C THR A 159 4.28 -10.91 1.19
N ALA A 160 3.72 -10.90 2.40
CA ALA A 160 2.28 -10.88 2.65
C ALA A 160 1.58 -9.59 2.23
N MET A 161 2.31 -8.51 1.94
CA MET A 161 1.73 -7.29 1.39
C MET A 161 1.42 -7.44 -0.12
N VAL A 162 2.12 -8.34 -0.81
CA VAL A 162 2.08 -8.47 -2.29
C VAL A 162 1.78 -9.89 -2.76
N TYR A 163 1.38 -10.79 -1.87
CA TYR A 163 1.10 -12.20 -2.19
C TYR A 163 0.07 -12.38 -3.32
N ASP A 164 -0.88 -11.45 -3.42
CA ASP A 164 -1.96 -11.40 -4.41
C ASP A 164 -1.60 -10.57 -5.67
N ALA A 165 -0.33 -10.25 -5.91
CA ALA A 165 0.08 -9.34 -6.99
C ALA A 165 -0.41 -9.76 -8.39
N GLY A 166 -0.57 -11.06 -8.64
CA GLY A 166 -1.10 -11.56 -9.89
C GLY A 166 -2.56 -11.19 -10.16
N PHE A 167 -3.33 -10.73 -9.16
CA PHE A 167 -4.69 -10.23 -9.39
C PHE A 167 -4.72 -9.01 -10.31
N LEU A 168 -3.60 -8.29 -10.45
CA LEU A 168 -3.47 -7.19 -11.41
C LEU A 168 -3.56 -7.66 -12.88
N SER A 169 -3.41 -8.97 -13.15
CA SER A 169 -3.67 -9.57 -14.46
C SER A 169 -5.11 -10.06 -14.65
N VAL A 170 -5.90 -10.13 -13.58
CA VAL A 170 -7.31 -10.56 -13.62
C VAL A 170 -8.20 -9.34 -13.92
N PRO A 171 -9.17 -9.43 -14.85
CA PRO A 171 -10.08 -8.31 -15.13
C PRO A 171 -10.83 -7.85 -13.89
N ALA A 172 -10.84 -6.54 -13.62
CA ALA A 172 -11.39 -5.98 -12.39
C ALA A 172 -12.87 -6.32 -12.14
N ASP A 173 -13.65 -6.52 -13.22
CA ASP A 173 -15.08 -6.85 -13.13
C ASP A 173 -15.34 -8.22 -12.49
N VAL A 174 -14.37 -9.15 -12.56
CA VAL A 174 -14.46 -10.47 -11.90
C VAL A 174 -14.53 -10.33 -10.38
N PHE A 175 -13.97 -9.27 -9.79
CA PHE A 175 -14.00 -9.05 -8.34
C PHE A 175 -15.29 -8.39 -7.83
N ARG A 176 -16.20 -8.00 -8.74
CA ARG A 176 -17.43 -7.25 -8.46
C ARG A 176 -18.69 -8.09 -8.58
N VAL A 177 -18.57 -9.35 -9.01
CA VAL A 177 -19.72 -10.26 -9.10
C VAL A 177 -19.95 -10.98 -7.77
N ASP A 178 -21.22 -11.19 -7.41
CA ASP A 178 -21.59 -11.90 -6.18
C ASP A 178 -21.32 -13.41 -6.26
N ILE A 179 -21.54 -14.00 -7.44
CA ILE A 179 -21.37 -15.44 -7.69
C ILE A 179 -20.54 -15.60 -8.95
N LEU A 180 -19.34 -16.15 -8.79
CA LEU A 180 -18.45 -16.46 -9.90
C LEU A 180 -18.98 -17.64 -10.71
N SER A 181 -18.92 -17.53 -12.03
CA SER A 181 -19.01 -18.65 -12.96
C SER A 181 -17.81 -19.58 -12.83
N ALA A 182 -17.87 -20.76 -13.48
CA ALA A 182 -16.75 -21.69 -13.49
C ALA A 182 -15.50 -21.08 -14.18
N GLU A 183 -15.71 -20.30 -15.23
CA GLU A 183 -14.62 -19.64 -15.96
C GLU A 183 -14.00 -18.51 -15.12
N GLU A 184 -14.81 -17.66 -14.50
CA GLU A 184 -14.31 -16.60 -13.61
C GLU A 184 -13.55 -17.17 -12.41
N ARG A 185 -14.00 -18.29 -11.82
CA ARG A 185 -13.23 -19.00 -10.79
C ARG A 185 -11.88 -19.48 -11.31
N LYS A 186 -11.83 -20.00 -12.53
CA LYS A 186 -10.58 -20.45 -13.16
C LYS A 186 -9.64 -19.27 -13.40
N THR A 187 -10.14 -18.19 -14.00
CA THR A 187 -9.38 -16.94 -14.19
C THR A 187 -8.86 -16.38 -12.86
N MET A 188 -9.66 -16.43 -11.80
CA MET A 188 -9.20 -15.96 -10.50
C MET A 188 -8.07 -16.80 -9.94
N LYS A 189 -8.08 -18.13 -10.14
CA LYS A 189 -6.97 -19.02 -9.74
C LYS A 189 -5.69 -18.74 -10.52
N GLU A 190 -5.75 -18.22 -11.74
CA GLU A 190 -4.58 -17.93 -12.56
C GLU A 190 -3.66 -16.85 -11.95
N HIS A 191 -4.15 -16.03 -11.00
CA HIS A 191 -3.34 -15.01 -10.33
C HIS A 191 -2.04 -15.58 -9.73
N VAL A 192 -2.05 -16.79 -9.18
CA VAL A 192 -0.84 -17.41 -8.60
C VAL A 192 0.26 -17.55 -9.65
N SER A 193 -0.10 -17.91 -10.89
CA SER A 193 0.84 -18.08 -12.00
C SER A 193 1.29 -16.76 -12.62
N GLN A 194 0.52 -15.68 -12.43
CA GLN A 194 0.82 -14.35 -12.98
C GLN A 194 1.59 -13.46 -12.00
N ALA A 195 1.69 -13.85 -10.73
CA ALA A 195 2.24 -12.99 -9.68
C ALA A 195 3.72 -12.61 -9.92
N GLU A 196 4.53 -13.52 -10.45
CA GLU A 196 5.97 -13.28 -10.67
C GLU A 196 6.24 -12.06 -11.56
N ALA A 197 5.38 -11.79 -12.55
CA ALA A 197 5.52 -10.65 -13.46
C ALA A 197 5.51 -9.29 -12.72
N TYR A 198 4.93 -9.24 -11.52
CA TYR A 198 4.79 -8.03 -10.71
C TYR A 198 5.86 -7.89 -9.62
N LEU A 199 6.75 -8.87 -9.45
CA LEU A 199 7.73 -8.93 -8.36
C LEU A 199 9.15 -8.49 -8.77
N HIS A 200 9.31 -7.85 -9.93
CA HIS A 200 10.61 -7.45 -10.47
C HIS A 200 11.38 -6.43 -9.62
N PHE A 201 10.71 -5.72 -8.71
CA PHE A 201 11.32 -4.76 -7.78
C PHE A 201 11.99 -5.44 -6.57
N VAL A 202 11.65 -6.71 -6.30
CA VAL A 202 12.15 -7.47 -5.16
C VAL A 202 13.65 -7.80 -5.36
N PRO A 203 14.52 -7.58 -4.37
CA PRO A 203 15.91 -7.99 -4.43
C PRO A 203 16.07 -9.47 -4.77
N LYS A 204 17.00 -9.81 -5.66
CA LYS A 204 17.16 -11.18 -6.20
C LYS A 204 17.31 -12.24 -5.10
N GLN A 205 17.99 -11.91 -4.00
CA GLN A 205 18.17 -12.81 -2.87
C GLN A 205 16.88 -13.13 -2.10
N CYS A 206 15.89 -12.22 -2.13
CA CYS A 206 14.58 -12.40 -1.48
C CYS A 206 13.51 -12.92 -2.45
N LEU A 207 13.71 -12.75 -3.77
CA LEU A 207 12.72 -13.09 -4.79
C LEU A 207 12.14 -14.52 -4.67
N PRO A 208 12.92 -15.59 -4.39
CA PRO A 208 12.37 -16.92 -4.20
C PRO A 208 11.30 -16.99 -3.10
N LEU A 209 11.50 -16.29 -1.97
CA LEU A 209 10.54 -16.24 -0.87
C LEU A 209 9.23 -15.57 -1.30
N PHE A 210 9.32 -14.48 -2.08
CA PHE A 210 8.15 -13.77 -2.61
C PHE A 210 7.38 -14.61 -3.64
N ILE A 211 8.09 -15.34 -4.51
CA ILE A 211 7.48 -16.26 -5.46
C ILE A 211 6.80 -17.40 -4.71
N ASP A 212 7.43 -17.99 -3.69
CA ASP A 212 6.83 -19.03 -2.88
C ASP A 212 5.55 -18.56 -2.18
N ALA A 213 5.58 -17.39 -1.55
CA ALA A 213 4.41 -16.77 -0.96
C ALA A 213 3.27 -16.58 -1.98
N ALA A 214 3.56 -15.95 -3.12
CA ALA A 214 2.53 -15.63 -4.11
C ALA A 214 1.99 -16.87 -4.86
N THR A 215 2.83 -17.87 -5.10
CA THR A 215 2.44 -19.05 -5.91
C THR A 215 1.81 -20.18 -5.09
N LYS A 216 2.06 -20.24 -3.78
CA LYS A 216 1.70 -21.40 -2.94
C LYS A 216 0.78 -21.09 -1.76
N HIS A 217 0.36 -19.84 -1.55
CA HIS A 217 -0.52 -19.47 -0.44
C HIS A 217 -1.96 -20.03 -0.53
N HIS A 218 -2.30 -20.75 -1.61
CA HIS A 218 -3.55 -21.52 -1.73
C HIS A 218 -3.36 -23.03 -1.59
N GLU A 219 -2.16 -23.48 -1.18
CA GLU A 219 -1.93 -24.87 -0.84
C GLU A 219 -2.53 -25.21 0.53
N ASN A 220 -3.21 -26.35 0.59
CA ASN A 220 -3.80 -26.87 1.83
C ASN A 220 -2.87 -27.92 2.42
N MET A 221 -2.76 -28.02 3.75
CA MET A 221 -1.86 -28.97 4.41
C MET A 221 -2.06 -30.44 3.98
N ASN A 222 -3.27 -30.83 3.59
CA ASN A 222 -3.66 -32.16 3.12
C ASN A 222 -3.45 -32.37 1.59
N GLY A 223 -3.03 -31.34 0.87
CA GLY A 223 -2.76 -31.33 -0.58
C GLY A 223 -3.98 -31.28 -1.48
N THR A 224 -5.13 -30.85 -0.95
CA THR A 224 -6.30 -30.51 -1.77
C THR A 224 -6.26 -29.09 -2.34
N GLY A 225 -5.22 -28.32 -1.97
CA GLY A 225 -4.98 -26.96 -2.44
C GLY A 225 -4.44 -26.91 -3.87
N TYR A 226 -4.04 -25.72 -4.29
CA TYR A 226 -3.57 -25.45 -5.66
C TYR A 226 -2.44 -24.42 -5.63
N PRO A 227 -1.61 -24.32 -6.69
CA PRO A 227 -1.71 -25.03 -7.98
C PRO A 227 -0.97 -26.37 -8.05
N TYR A 228 -0.14 -26.72 -7.08
CA TYR A 228 0.75 -27.88 -7.13
C TYR A 228 0.26 -29.08 -6.29
N GLY A 229 -0.63 -28.86 -5.33
CA GLY A 229 -1.15 -29.92 -4.46
C GLY A 229 -0.12 -30.41 -3.44
N LEU A 230 0.69 -29.48 -2.93
CA LEU A 230 1.73 -29.75 -1.94
C LEU A 230 1.12 -30.18 -0.60
N LYS A 231 1.87 -30.96 0.19
CA LYS A 231 1.40 -31.53 1.46
C LYS A 231 2.36 -31.26 2.60
N GLY A 232 1.81 -30.94 3.77
CA GLY A 232 2.56 -30.71 4.99
C GLY A 232 3.74 -29.76 4.78
N ASP A 233 4.92 -30.16 5.22
CA ASP A 233 6.14 -29.34 5.17
C ASP A 233 6.71 -29.14 3.77
N SER A 234 6.12 -29.76 2.73
CA SER A 234 6.45 -29.40 1.34
C SER A 234 5.90 -28.03 0.95
N ILE A 235 4.92 -27.50 1.70
CA ILE A 235 4.41 -26.14 1.54
C ILE A 235 5.37 -25.19 2.28
N PRO A 236 5.95 -24.18 1.60
CA PRO A 236 6.83 -23.23 2.26
C PRO A 236 6.15 -22.58 3.46
N HIS A 237 6.90 -22.42 4.56
CA HIS A 237 6.36 -21.89 5.81
C HIS A 237 5.68 -20.51 5.63
N VAL A 238 6.25 -19.62 4.80
CA VAL A 238 5.64 -18.32 4.44
C VAL A 238 4.24 -18.47 3.84
N ALA A 239 4.03 -19.46 2.97
CA ALA A 239 2.74 -19.72 2.35
C ALA A 239 1.72 -20.25 3.36
N ARG A 240 2.15 -21.13 4.29
CA ARG A 240 1.29 -21.63 5.39
C ARG A 240 0.82 -20.51 6.33
N VAL A 241 1.73 -19.60 6.67
CA VAL A 241 1.42 -18.44 7.52
C VAL A 241 0.44 -17.49 6.81
N ILE A 242 0.71 -17.13 5.54
CA ILE A 242 -0.16 -16.27 4.75
C ILE A 242 -1.54 -16.90 4.56
N HIS A 243 -1.62 -18.20 4.23
CA HIS A 243 -2.89 -18.90 4.00
C HIS A 243 -3.83 -18.80 5.22
N SER A 244 -3.29 -19.02 6.42
CA SER A 244 -4.06 -18.96 7.67
C SER A 244 -4.47 -17.52 8.01
N ALA A 245 -3.56 -16.56 7.85
CA ALA A 245 -3.83 -15.14 8.13
C ALA A 245 -4.84 -14.53 7.14
N GLU A 246 -4.72 -14.84 5.84
CA GLU A 246 -5.63 -14.39 4.80
C GLU A 246 -7.05 -14.92 5.01
N SER A 247 -7.17 -16.22 5.32
CA SER A 247 -8.46 -16.84 5.64
C SER A 247 -9.10 -16.21 6.87
N PHE A 248 -8.33 -15.91 7.93
CA PHE A 248 -8.85 -15.21 9.11
C PHE A 248 -9.35 -13.80 8.77
N VAL A 249 -8.56 -13.02 8.01
CA VAL A 249 -8.95 -11.66 7.59
C VAL A 249 -10.21 -11.71 6.73
N SER A 250 -10.32 -12.69 5.84
CA SER A 250 -11.50 -12.92 5.00
C SER A 250 -12.74 -13.22 5.86
N LEU A 251 -12.63 -14.17 6.80
CA LEU A 251 -13.69 -14.57 7.74
C LEU A 251 -14.15 -13.44 8.66
N THR A 252 -13.29 -12.48 8.99
CA THR A 252 -13.62 -11.35 9.87
C THR A 252 -13.98 -10.08 9.08
N SER A 253 -13.87 -10.12 7.74
CA SER A 253 -14.19 -8.98 6.88
C SER A 253 -15.70 -8.77 6.75
N LYS A 254 -16.11 -7.53 6.46
CA LYS A 254 -17.53 -7.17 6.28
C LYS A 254 -18.10 -7.53 4.91
N ARG A 255 -17.30 -8.06 3.98
CA ARG A 255 -17.76 -8.35 2.61
C ARG A 255 -18.89 -9.38 2.68
N LEU A 256 -19.92 -9.14 1.86
CA LEU A 256 -21.20 -9.84 1.88
C LEU A 256 -21.00 -11.37 1.89
N TYR A 257 -21.93 -12.07 2.56
CA TYR A 257 -22.06 -13.54 2.71
C TYR A 257 -21.42 -14.24 3.91
N HIS A 258 -20.44 -13.69 4.63
CA HIS A 258 -19.91 -14.36 5.83
C HIS A 258 -20.70 -14.01 7.10
N ARG A 259 -21.26 -15.05 7.74
CA ARG A 259 -21.98 -14.95 9.03
C ARG A 259 -21.02 -14.77 10.22
N ILE A 260 -19.75 -15.11 10.03
CA ILE A 260 -18.70 -15.03 11.04
C ILE A 260 -18.14 -13.61 11.01
N ARG A 261 -18.03 -12.97 12.18
CA ARG A 261 -17.45 -11.61 12.32
C ARG A 261 -16.65 -11.46 13.60
N ASP A 262 -16.90 -12.29 14.60
CA ASP A 262 -16.11 -12.32 15.82
C ASP A 262 -14.86 -13.19 15.67
N THR A 263 -13.78 -12.75 16.31
CA THR A 263 -12.48 -13.41 16.31
C THR A 263 -12.55 -14.88 16.74
N GLN A 264 -13.31 -15.18 17.81
CA GLN A 264 -13.40 -16.52 18.37
C GLN A 264 -14.01 -17.51 17.37
N SER A 265 -15.11 -17.13 16.72
CA SER A 265 -15.76 -17.96 15.71
C SER A 265 -14.90 -18.13 14.45
N ALA A 266 -14.11 -17.12 14.07
CA ALA A 266 -13.17 -17.22 12.95
C ALA A 266 -12.04 -18.22 13.27
N ILE A 267 -11.41 -18.14 14.45
CA ILE A 267 -10.40 -19.12 14.88
C ILE A 267 -10.99 -20.53 14.95
N ALA A 268 -12.18 -20.67 15.54
CA ALA A 268 -12.87 -21.96 15.63
C ALA A 268 -13.17 -22.53 14.24
N GLU A 269 -13.51 -21.70 13.26
CA GLU A 269 -13.73 -22.13 11.88
C GLU A 269 -12.46 -22.64 11.22
N LEU A 270 -11.33 -21.94 11.36
CA LEU A 270 -10.04 -22.42 10.84
C LEU A 270 -9.68 -23.77 11.47
N LYS A 271 -9.80 -23.91 12.79
CA LYS A 271 -9.49 -25.15 13.51
C LYS A 271 -10.47 -26.31 13.19
N ARG A 272 -11.67 -26.01 12.68
CA ARG A 272 -12.66 -27.02 12.25
C ARG A 272 -12.35 -27.64 10.88
N GLN A 273 -11.39 -27.12 10.13
CA GLN A 273 -11.04 -27.60 8.79
C GLN A 273 -9.77 -28.48 8.83
N PRO A 274 -9.90 -29.79 9.14
CA PRO A 274 -8.76 -30.66 9.37
C PRO A 274 -7.89 -30.78 8.12
N GLY A 275 -6.61 -30.49 8.28
CA GLY A 275 -5.61 -30.56 7.20
C GLY A 275 -5.77 -29.48 6.13
N ILE A 276 -6.51 -28.41 6.37
CA ILE A 276 -6.46 -27.22 5.50
C ILE A 276 -5.35 -26.30 5.97
N TYR A 277 -5.43 -25.88 7.23
CA TYR A 277 -4.49 -24.94 7.84
C TYR A 277 -3.41 -25.64 8.67
N ASP A 278 -2.29 -24.96 8.86
CA ASP A 278 -1.22 -25.40 9.74
C ASP A 278 -1.65 -25.19 11.22
N GLY A 279 -1.52 -26.25 12.02
CA GLY A 279 -1.92 -26.24 13.43
C GLY A 279 -1.09 -25.27 14.27
N GLU A 280 0.23 -25.22 14.07
CA GLU A 280 1.11 -24.33 14.83
C GLU A 280 0.83 -22.87 14.49
N VAL A 281 0.59 -22.59 13.21
CA VAL A 281 0.23 -21.25 12.72
C VAL A 281 -1.12 -20.81 13.28
N THR A 282 -2.15 -21.68 13.27
CA THR A 282 -3.48 -21.33 13.80
C THR A 282 -3.48 -21.16 15.32
N ASP A 283 -2.66 -21.90 16.07
CA ASP A 283 -2.45 -21.71 17.50
C ASP A 283 -1.70 -20.41 17.81
N ALA A 284 -0.70 -20.04 17.01
CA ALA A 284 -0.03 -18.75 17.13
C ALA A 284 -0.96 -17.59 16.77
N LEU A 285 -1.78 -17.76 15.73
CA LEU A 285 -2.79 -16.81 15.30
C LEU A 285 -3.79 -16.52 16.43
N GLU A 286 -4.33 -17.54 17.10
CA GLU A 286 -5.26 -17.38 18.23
C GLU A 286 -4.68 -16.52 19.36
N LYS A 287 -3.37 -16.55 19.59
CA LYS A 287 -2.71 -15.78 20.67
C LYS A 287 -2.58 -14.28 20.35
N VAL A 288 -2.67 -13.87 19.09
CA VAL A 288 -2.33 -12.51 18.64
C VAL A 288 -3.52 -11.69 18.12
N VAL A 289 -4.72 -12.27 18.11
CA VAL A 289 -5.97 -11.65 17.62
C VAL A 289 -6.98 -11.35 18.72
#